data_AF-A0A1H6E964-F1
#
_entry.id   AF-A0A1H6E964-F1
#
_cell.length_a   1.000
_cell.length_b   1.000
_cell.length_c   1.000
_cell.angle_alpha   90.00
_cell.angle_beta   90.00
_cell.angle_gamma   90.00
#
_symmetry.space_group_name_H-M   'P 1'
#
loop_
_entity.id
_entity.type
_entity.pdbx_description
1 polymer ?
#
loop_
_entity_poly.entity_id
_entity_poly.type
_entity_poly.pdbx_seq_one_letter_code
_entity_poly.pdbx_strand_id
1 'polypeptide(L)'
;MWSGASRYALSHAAEHAAAAGRLDELLTDPEFLVHADPATLIPLLDEANGPEARRHAAVYRTSAHLHQQQEPDARRSILATDAARHRIPDLTATLRLPRPEPAWWPAWATASQIHRALRTTLDSATWVVAVACTTLEGRPVAVTGGHDGTVQAWDLTLGVPVGGPITGHT
;
A
#
# COMPACT_ATOMS: atom_id res chain seq x y z
N MET A 1 12.21 -9.47 17.10
CA MET A 1 11.63 -9.75 15.76
C MET A 1 10.15 -10.04 15.97
N TRP A 2 9.25 -9.15 15.51
CA TRP A 2 7.83 -9.20 15.86
C TRP A 2 7.06 -10.40 15.30
N SER A 3 7.60 -11.06 14.27
CA SER A 3 7.06 -12.31 13.70
C SER A 3 6.95 -13.47 14.70
N GLY A 4 7.77 -13.48 15.75
CA GLY A 4 7.72 -14.47 16.84
C GLY A 4 7.16 -13.93 18.15
N ALA A 5 6.62 -12.70 18.15
CA ALA A 5 6.07 -12.10 19.37
C ALA A 5 4.76 -12.79 19.78
N SER A 6 4.47 -12.78 21.08
CA SER A 6 3.21 -13.32 21.58
C SER A 6 2.02 -12.49 21.09
N ARG A 7 0.84 -13.12 20.95
CA ARG A 7 -0.40 -12.41 20.63
C ARG A 7 -0.66 -11.25 21.57
N TYR A 8 -0.39 -11.43 22.87
CA TYR A 8 -0.53 -10.37 23.87
C TYR A 8 0.35 -9.16 23.54
N ALA A 9 1.62 -9.38 23.19
CA ALA A 9 2.52 -8.29 22.83
C ALA A 9 2.04 -7.57 21.55
N LEU A 10 1.61 -8.31 20.52
CA LEU A 10 1.07 -7.71 19.30
C LEU A 10 -0.22 -6.92 19.52
N SER A 11 -1.02 -7.31 20.52
CA SER A 11 -2.29 -6.65 20.85
C SER A 11 -2.09 -5.41 21.73
N HIS A 12 -1.18 -5.46 22.72
CA HIS A 12 -1.14 -4.45 23.78
C HIS A 12 0.15 -3.62 23.82
N ALA A 13 1.19 -3.94 23.04
CA ALA A 13 2.45 -3.17 23.08
C ALA A 13 2.25 -1.69 22.74
N ALA A 14 1.37 -1.36 21.78
CA ALA A 14 1.07 0.02 21.43
C ALA A 14 0.40 0.78 22.59
N GLU A 15 -0.58 0.17 23.27
CA GLU A 15 -1.27 0.78 24.41
C GLU A 15 -0.30 1.06 25.56
N HIS A 16 0.57 0.08 25.88
CA HIS A 16 1.60 0.25 26.90
C HIS A 16 2.62 1.33 26.52
N ALA A 17 3.03 1.37 25.26
CA ALA A 17 3.95 2.39 24.76
C ALA A 17 3.32 3.79 24.76
N ALA A 18 2.04 3.91 24.41
CA ALA A 18 1.28 5.17 24.50
C ALA A 18 1.19 5.66 25.95
N ALA A 19 0.81 4.78 26.89
CA ALA A 19 0.78 5.11 28.30
C ALA A 19 2.16 5.52 28.86
N ALA A 20 3.24 5.00 28.29
CA ALA A 20 4.61 5.35 28.65
C ALA A 20 5.18 6.56 27.88
N GLY A 21 4.41 7.19 26.97
CA GLY A 21 4.89 8.30 26.13
C GLY A 21 5.94 7.90 25.07
N ARG A 22 6.00 6.61 24.71
CA ARG A 22 6.99 5.99 23.80
C ARG A 22 6.36 5.39 22.55
N LEU A 23 5.11 5.73 22.24
CA LEU A 23 4.40 5.20 21.08
C LEU A 23 5.14 5.45 19.75
N ASP A 24 5.78 6.62 19.62
CA ASP A 24 6.53 6.99 18.42
C ASP A 24 7.61 5.96 18.06
N GLU A 25 8.27 5.34 19.05
CA GLU A 25 9.31 4.32 18.81
C GLU A 25 8.73 3.10 18.08
N LEU A 26 7.53 2.66 18.47
CA LEU A 26 6.83 1.56 17.82
C LEU A 26 6.28 1.95 16.45
N LEU A 27 5.76 3.18 16.31
CA LEU A 27 5.26 3.67 15.02
C LEU A 27 6.37 3.87 13.99
N THR A 28 7.61 4.10 14.43
CA THR A 28 8.78 4.15 13.55
C THR A 28 9.34 2.78 13.17
N ASP A 29 8.94 1.69 13.86
CA ASP A 29 9.36 0.32 13.55
C ASP A 29 8.45 -0.30 12.48
N PRO A 30 8.92 -0.50 11.23
CA PRO A 30 8.08 -1.05 10.16
C PRO A 30 7.62 -2.49 10.44
N GLU A 31 8.43 -3.29 11.15
CA GLU A 31 8.05 -4.66 11.49
C GLU A 31 6.94 -4.68 12.55
N PHE A 32 6.93 -3.71 13.47
CA PHE A 32 5.81 -3.55 14.38
C PHE A 32 4.52 -3.25 13.62
N LEU A 33 4.54 -2.31 12.68
CA LEU A 33 3.36 -1.97 11.86
C LEU A 33 2.83 -3.18 11.07
N VAL A 34 3.73 -4.04 10.58
CA VAL A 34 3.35 -5.26 9.85
C VAL A 34 2.63 -6.27 10.75
N HIS A 35 3.01 -6.39 12.02
CA HIS A 35 2.55 -7.47 12.90
C HIS A 35 1.54 -7.06 13.97
N ALA A 36 1.47 -5.78 14.33
CA ALA A 36 0.56 -5.27 15.36
C ALA A 36 -0.91 -5.62 15.04
N ASP A 37 -1.70 -5.81 16.09
CA ASP A 37 -3.15 -5.96 15.95
C ASP A 37 -3.74 -4.63 15.45
N PRO A 38 -4.35 -4.59 14.26
CA PRO A 38 -4.94 -3.36 13.72
C PRO A 38 -6.03 -2.80 14.63
N ALA A 39 -6.79 -3.65 15.33
CA ALA A 39 -7.92 -3.22 16.15
C ALA A 39 -7.47 -2.35 17.33
N THR A 40 -6.30 -2.64 17.91
CA THR A 40 -5.74 -1.87 19.02
C THR A 40 -4.80 -0.77 18.55
N LEU A 41 -4.12 -0.95 17.42
CA LEU A 41 -3.20 0.07 16.88
C LEU A 41 -3.94 1.27 16.28
N ILE A 42 -5.01 1.05 15.50
CA ILE A 42 -5.70 2.11 14.73
C ILE A 42 -6.13 3.31 15.60
N PRO A 43 -6.78 3.11 16.77
CA PRO A 43 -7.18 4.23 17.64
C PRO A 43 -6.01 5.09 18.13
N LEU A 44 -4.83 4.47 18.31
CA LEU A 44 -3.64 5.13 18.87
C LEU A 44 -2.84 5.92 17.82
N LEU A 45 -3.12 5.73 16.53
CA LEU A 45 -2.36 6.40 15.47
C LEU A 45 -2.41 7.92 15.57
N ASP A 46 -3.51 8.48 16.10
CA ASP A 46 -3.74 9.93 16.30
C ASP A 46 -2.87 10.51 17.44
N GLU A 47 -2.29 9.65 18.29
CA GLU A 47 -1.40 10.05 19.39
C GLU A 47 0.06 10.19 18.96
N ALA A 48 0.38 9.95 17.68
CA ALA A 48 1.72 10.11 17.15
C ALA A 48 2.18 11.58 17.21
N ASN A 49 3.33 11.86 17.82
CA ASN A 49 3.82 13.23 18.01
C ASN A 49 4.97 13.59 17.06
N GLY A 50 5.92 12.67 16.90
CA GLY A 50 7.10 12.82 16.05
C GLY A 50 6.76 12.96 14.57
N PRO A 51 7.53 13.74 13.79
CA PRO A 51 7.26 13.95 12.37
C PRO A 51 7.39 12.67 11.53
N GLU A 52 8.20 11.70 11.95
CA GLU A 52 8.31 10.39 11.30
C GLU A 52 7.16 9.46 11.70
N ALA A 53 6.89 9.32 12.99
CA ALA A 53 5.76 8.56 13.52
C ALA A 53 4.43 9.00 12.90
N ARG A 54 4.18 10.32 12.79
CA ARG A 54 2.97 10.86 12.13
C ARG A 54 2.87 10.48 10.65
N ARG A 55 3.99 10.45 9.93
CA ARG A 55 4.04 10.02 8.52
C ARG A 55 3.75 8.53 8.38
N HIS A 56 4.34 7.68 9.23
CA HIS A 56 4.07 6.24 9.23
C HIS A 56 2.63 5.93 9.65
N ALA A 57 2.10 6.66 10.63
CA ALA A 57 0.71 6.57 11.03
C ALA A 57 -0.24 6.98 9.88
N ALA A 58 0.11 7.99 9.07
CA ALA A 58 -0.66 8.36 7.89
C ALA A 58 -0.65 7.27 6.81
N VAL A 59 0.51 6.64 6.58
CA VAL A 59 0.64 5.44 5.72
C VAL A 59 -0.30 4.35 6.21
N TYR A 60 -0.24 3.99 7.49
CA TYR A 60 -1.09 2.93 8.05
C TYR A 60 -2.59 3.23 7.91
N ARG A 61 -3.01 4.47 8.22
CA ARG A 61 -4.43 4.89 8.11
C ARG A 61 -4.99 4.77 6.71
N THR A 62 -4.16 4.95 5.68
CA THR A 62 -4.57 4.96 4.26
C THR A 62 -5.35 3.70 3.87
N SER A 63 -4.93 2.55 4.40
CA SER A 63 -5.58 1.25 4.20
C SER A 63 -6.02 0.58 5.50
N ALA A 64 -6.32 1.35 6.55
CA ALA A 64 -6.71 0.82 7.88
C ALA A 64 -7.83 -0.23 7.83
N HIS A 65 -8.84 0.01 6.99
CA HIS A 65 -9.98 -0.89 6.78
C HIS A 65 -9.59 -2.26 6.16
N LEU A 66 -8.44 -2.37 5.50
CA LEU A 66 -7.96 -3.63 4.93
C LEU A 66 -7.19 -4.44 5.97
N HIS A 67 -6.36 -3.78 6.79
CA HIS A 67 -5.34 -4.45 7.62
C HIS A 67 -5.89 -5.53 8.55
N GLN A 68 -7.13 -5.38 9.03
CA GLN A 68 -7.77 -6.34 9.96
C GLN A 68 -7.99 -7.72 9.34
N GLN A 69 -8.17 -7.81 8.02
CA GLN A 69 -8.44 -9.05 7.30
C GLN A 69 -7.21 -9.61 6.58
N GLN A 70 -6.04 -8.99 6.77
CA GLN A 70 -4.83 -9.35 6.05
C GLN A 70 -3.82 -10.01 6.98
N GLU A 71 -3.25 -11.11 6.51
CA GLU A 71 -2.06 -11.70 7.10
C GLU A 71 -0.87 -10.72 7.02
N PRO A 72 0.15 -10.85 7.88
CA PRO A 72 1.26 -9.91 7.95
C PRO A 72 1.94 -9.63 6.61
N ASP A 73 2.15 -10.64 5.77
CA ASP A 73 2.83 -10.45 4.47
C ASP A 73 1.97 -9.66 3.47
N ALA A 74 0.66 -9.90 3.45
CA ALA A 74 -0.27 -9.10 2.64
C ALA A 74 -0.36 -7.66 3.16
N ARG A 75 -0.38 -7.48 4.49
CA ARG A 75 -0.33 -6.18 5.15
C ARG A 75 0.94 -5.41 4.80
N ARG A 76 2.09 -6.09 4.78
CA ARG A 76 3.38 -5.51 4.35
C ARG A 76 3.31 -4.95 2.94
N SER A 77 2.75 -5.68 1.97
CA SER A 77 2.60 -5.21 0.59
C SER A 77 1.67 -3.99 0.48
N ILE A 78 0.59 -3.96 1.26
CA ILE A 78 -0.30 -2.80 1.35
C ILE A 78 0.45 -1.59 1.95
N LEU A 79 1.15 -1.77 3.07
CA LEU A 79 1.93 -0.71 3.70
C LEU A 79 3.05 -0.20 2.79
N ALA A 80 3.71 -1.07 2.03
CA ALA A 80 4.72 -0.68 1.05
C ALA A 80 4.11 0.16 -0.08
N THR A 81 2.90 -0.19 -0.51
CA THR A 81 2.15 0.56 -1.53
C THR A 81 1.79 1.95 -1.00
N ASP A 82 1.25 2.02 0.21
CA ASP A 82 0.86 3.29 0.82
C ASP A 82 2.08 4.15 1.16
N ALA A 83 3.20 3.56 1.59
CA ALA A 83 4.47 4.27 1.80
C ALA A 83 4.99 4.90 0.50
N ALA A 84 4.90 4.17 -0.61
CA ALA A 84 5.26 4.70 -1.93
C ALA A 84 4.33 5.85 -2.35
N ARG A 85 3.02 5.74 -2.09
CA ARG A 85 2.02 6.80 -2.34
C ARG A 85 2.32 8.08 -1.54
N HIS A 86 2.71 7.93 -0.28
CA HIS A 86 3.12 9.01 0.62
C HIS A 86 4.55 9.52 0.37
N ARG A 87 5.27 8.97 -0.62
CA ARG A 87 6.65 9.33 -0.98
C ARG A 87 7.64 9.19 0.19
N ILE A 88 7.54 8.08 0.91
CA ILE A 88 8.48 7.71 1.99
C ILE A 88 9.40 6.60 1.47
N PRO A 89 10.52 6.93 0.79
CA PRO A 89 11.35 5.95 0.09
C PRO A 89 12.01 4.96 1.06
N ASP A 90 12.46 5.41 2.23
CA ASP A 90 13.13 4.56 3.22
C ASP A 90 12.18 3.48 3.75
N LEU A 91 10.97 3.88 4.19
CA LEU A 91 9.93 2.94 4.62
C LEU A 91 9.54 1.97 3.49
N THR A 92 9.41 2.47 2.26
CA THR A 92 9.11 1.64 1.08
C THR A 92 10.20 0.60 0.86
N ALA A 93 11.48 1.00 0.93
CA ALA A 93 12.61 0.11 0.76
C ALA A 93 12.65 -0.95 1.87
N THR A 94 12.50 -0.55 3.13
CA THR A 94 12.49 -1.49 4.28
C THR A 94 11.37 -2.52 4.17
N LEU A 95 10.16 -2.10 3.78
CA LEU A 95 9.03 -3.02 3.59
C LEU A 95 9.18 -3.93 2.37
N ARG A 96 10.05 -3.59 1.40
CA ARG A 96 10.35 -4.40 0.21
C ARG A 96 11.47 -5.42 0.40
N LEU A 97 12.37 -5.25 1.38
CA LEU A 97 13.48 -6.16 1.64
C LEU A 97 12.99 -7.51 2.23
N PRO A 98 13.67 -8.64 1.96
CA PRO A 98 12.99 -9.94 1.82
C PRO A 98 12.78 -10.71 3.14
N ARG A 99 11.58 -11.28 3.27
CA ARG A 99 11.18 -12.51 4.02
C ARG A 99 10.09 -13.21 3.16
N PRO A 100 9.86 -14.54 3.30
CA PRO A 100 9.53 -15.41 2.16
C PRO A 100 8.38 -14.88 1.31
N GLU A 101 8.57 -14.98 -0.01
CA GLU A 101 7.75 -14.49 -1.13
C GLU A 101 6.36 -13.96 -0.74
N PRO A 102 6.22 -12.64 -0.48
CA PRO A 102 4.91 -12.02 -0.40
C PRO A 102 4.13 -12.28 -1.69
N ALA A 103 2.80 -12.34 -1.55
CA ALA A 103 1.90 -12.63 -2.66
C ALA A 103 2.05 -11.66 -3.85
N TRP A 104 2.54 -10.44 -3.62
CA TRP A 104 2.85 -9.44 -4.64
C TRP A 104 3.69 -8.29 -4.04
N TRP A 105 4.40 -7.54 -4.89
CA TRP A 105 5.08 -6.29 -4.52
C TRP A 105 4.60 -5.10 -5.35
N PRO A 106 4.51 -3.90 -4.77
CA PRO A 106 4.27 -2.69 -5.54
C PRO A 106 5.50 -2.35 -6.40
N ALA A 107 5.31 -2.29 -7.72
CA ALA A 107 6.35 -1.84 -8.65
C ALA A 107 6.52 -0.31 -8.62
N TRP A 108 5.41 0.43 -8.59
CA TRP A 108 5.33 1.88 -8.51
C TRP A 108 3.99 2.30 -7.88
N ALA A 109 3.89 3.50 -7.33
CA ALA A 109 2.63 4.07 -6.87
C ALA A 109 2.64 5.60 -7.01
N THR A 110 1.57 6.16 -7.59
CA THR A 110 1.45 7.60 -7.84
C THR A 110 0.08 8.11 -7.38
N ALA A 111 -0.05 8.52 -6.11
CA ALA A 111 -1.14 9.39 -5.68
C ALA A 111 -0.90 9.88 -4.24
N SER A 112 -0.98 11.19 -4.01
CA SER A 112 -1.09 11.80 -2.68
C SER A 112 -2.54 12.05 -2.25
N GLN A 113 -3.51 11.81 -3.13
CA GLN A 113 -4.95 11.93 -2.83
C GLN A 113 -5.66 10.63 -3.18
N ILE A 114 -6.13 9.91 -2.17
CA ILE A 114 -6.95 8.72 -2.33
C ILE A 114 -8.34 9.03 -1.79
N HIS A 115 -9.26 9.43 -2.66
CA HIS A 115 -10.66 9.31 -2.31
C HIS A 115 -11.00 7.81 -2.34
N ARG A 116 -11.58 7.26 -1.26
CA ARG A 116 -11.88 5.82 -1.13
C ARG A 116 -12.68 5.23 -2.30
N ALA A 117 -13.42 6.07 -3.01
CA ALA A 117 -14.23 5.67 -4.17
C ALA A 117 -13.41 5.47 -5.46
N LEU A 118 -12.13 5.84 -5.48
CA LEU A 118 -11.26 5.77 -6.66
C LEU A 118 -10.31 4.56 -6.58
N ARG A 119 -10.85 3.37 -6.29
CA ARG A 119 -10.13 2.10 -6.42
C ARG A 119 -10.82 1.28 -7.50
N THR A 120 -10.20 1.22 -8.67
CA THR A 120 -10.51 0.23 -9.70
C THR A 120 -9.27 -0.64 -9.87
N THR A 121 -9.46 -1.96 -9.90
CA THR A 121 -8.43 -2.90 -10.33
C THR A 121 -8.55 -3.07 -11.84
N LEU A 122 -7.44 -2.86 -12.55
CA LEU A 122 -7.36 -3.09 -13.99
C LEU A 122 -6.60 -4.40 -14.20
N ASP A 123 -7.32 -5.47 -14.46
CA ASP A 123 -6.73 -6.80 -14.64
C ASP A 123 -6.15 -6.94 -16.05
N SER A 124 -4.90 -7.38 -16.13
CA SER A 124 -4.21 -7.67 -17.38
C SER A 124 -3.94 -9.17 -17.50
N ALA A 125 -4.06 -9.71 -18.72
CA ALA A 125 -3.77 -11.12 -19.00
C ALA A 125 -2.27 -11.47 -18.93
N THR A 126 -1.40 -10.45 -18.89
CA THR A 126 0.07 -10.58 -18.85
C THR A 126 0.67 -9.61 -17.84
N TRP A 127 1.97 -9.75 -17.57
CA TRP A 127 2.73 -8.81 -16.75
C TRP A 127 2.73 -7.43 -17.37
N VAL A 128 2.20 -6.46 -16.62
CA VAL A 128 2.21 -5.05 -17.02
C VAL A 128 3.60 -4.47 -16.77
N VAL A 129 4.28 -4.07 -17.84
CA VAL A 129 5.63 -3.50 -17.79
C VAL A 129 5.63 -1.97 -17.88
N ALA A 130 4.55 -1.38 -18.38
CA ALA A 130 4.40 0.06 -18.51
C ALA A 130 2.95 0.51 -18.26
N VAL A 131 2.80 1.70 -17.69
CA VAL A 131 1.52 2.39 -17.60
C VAL A 131 1.72 3.86 -17.97
N ALA A 132 0.72 4.46 -18.59
CA ALA A 132 0.61 5.90 -18.74
C ALA A 132 -0.85 6.33 -18.49
N CYS A 133 -1.05 7.45 -17.80
CA CYS A 133 -2.37 8.03 -17.59
C CYS A 133 -2.44 9.38 -18.31
N THR A 134 -3.56 9.66 -18.97
CA THR A 134 -3.81 10.92 -19.67
C THR A 134 -5.30 11.27 -19.65
N THR A 135 -5.67 12.43 -20.19
CA THR A 135 -7.05 12.79 -20.48
C THR A 135 -7.25 12.84 -21.99
N LEU A 136 -8.20 12.07 -22.50
CA LEU A 136 -8.59 12.06 -23.90
C LEU A 136 -10.01 12.63 -23.99
N GLU A 137 -10.19 13.76 -24.68
CA GLU A 137 -11.50 14.42 -24.84
C GLU A 137 -12.24 14.66 -23.51
N GLY A 138 -11.50 15.03 -22.46
CA GLY A 138 -12.06 15.24 -21.12
C GLY A 138 -12.33 13.96 -20.32
N ARG A 139 -12.07 12.78 -20.88
CA ARG A 139 -12.19 11.50 -20.17
C ARG A 139 -10.82 11.03 -19.67
N PRO A 140 -10.67 10.67 -18.38
CA PRO A 140 -9.43 10.10 -17.87
C PRO A 140 -9.24 8.69 -18.43
N VAL A 141 -8.08 8.45 -19.05
CA VAL A 141 -7.72 7.18 -19.70
C VAL A 141 -6.38 6.70 -19.15
N ALA A 142 -6.26 5.39 -18.91
CA ALA A 142 -4.98 4.73 -18.72
C ALA A 142 -4.66 3.84 -19.92
N VAL A 143 -3.38 3.75 -20.25
CA VAL A 143 -2.83 2.81 -21.24
C VAL A 143 -1.83 1.92 -20.53
N THR A 144 -2.00 0.61 -20.64
CA THR A 144 -1.11 -0.40 -20.06
C THR A 144 -0.40 -1.17 -21.16
N GLY A 145 0.91 -1.35 -21.03
CA GLY A 145 1.72 -2.20 -21.91
C GLY A 145 2.08 -3.51 -21.23
N GLY A 146 1.77 -4.62 -21.90
CA GLY A 146 2.09 -5.98 -21.48
C GLY A 146 3.47 -6.44 -21.95
N HIS A 147 4.07 -7.39 -21.24
CA HIS A 147 5.34 -7.99 -21.62
C HIS A 147 5.28 -8.74 -22.97
N ASP A 148 4.08 -9.15 -23.39
CA ASP A 148 3.81 -9.81 -24.67
C ASP A 148 3.61 -8.85 -25.86
N GLY A 149 3.88 -7.54 -25.66
CA GLY A 149 3.69 -6.51 -26.68
C GLY A 149 2.24 -6.05 -26.86
N THR A 150 1.31 -6.54 -26.03
CA THR A 150 -0.08 -6.07 -26.04
C THR A 150 -0.20 -4.71 -25.36
N VAL A 151 -1.02 -3.83 -25.92
CA VAL A 151 -1.37 -2.54 -25.32
C VAL A 151 -2.88 -2.48 -25.09
N GLN A 152 -3.30 -2.17 -23.87
CA GLN A 152 -4.71 -2.06 -23.50
C GLN A 152 -5.02 -0.65 -22.99
N ALA A 153 -6.08 -0.04 -23.51
CA ALA A 153 -6.60 1.23 -23.03
C ALA A 153 -7.78 1.00 -22.07
N TRP A 154 -7.94 1.88 -21.08
CA TRP A 154 -8.92 1.79 -20.01
C TRP A 154 -9.59 3.14 -19.77
N ASP A 155 -10.92 3.16 -19.69
CA ASP A 155 -11.68 4.31 -19.21
C ASP A 155 -11.63 4.30 -17.68
N LEU A 156 -10.94 5.27 -17.08
CA LEU A 156 -10.73 5.33 -15.63
C LEU A 156 -11.97 5.80 -14.86
N THR A 157 -12.97 6.36 -15.55
CA THR A 157 -14.24 6.74 -14.95
C THR A 157 -15.08 5.52 -14.66
N LEU A 158 -15.09 4.57 -15.61
CA LEU A 158 -15.94 3.38 -15.57
C LEU A 158 -15.17 2.13 -15.12
N GLY A 159 -13.85 2.15 -15.20
CA GLY A 159 -12.99 1.01 -14.89
C GLY A 159 -13.07 -0.12 -15.92
N VAL A 160 -13.35 0.20 -17.18
CA VAL A 160 -13.56 -0.79 -18.25
C VAL A 160 -12.56 -0.60 -19.38
N PRO A 161 -12.17 -1.68 -20.09
CA PRO A 161 -11.30 -1.58 -21.25
C PRO A 161 -11.99 -0.82 -22.38
N VAL A 162 -11.25 0.06 -23.04
CA VAL A 162 -11.67 0.77 -24.25
C VAL A 162 -11.17 0.00 -25.46
N GLY A 163 -12.06 -0.79 -26.07
CA GLY A 163 -11.71 -1.66 -27.20
C GLY A 163 -10.90 -2.90 -26.81
N GLY A 164 -10.47 -3.66 -27.81
CA GLY A 164 -9.65 -4.85 -27.61
C GLY A 164 -8.15 -4.52 -27.45
N PRO A 165 -7.33 -5.50 -27.03
CA PRO A 165 -5.89 -5.33 -26.96
C PRO A 165 -5.31 -4.96 -28.33
N ILE A 166 -4.53 -3.90 -28.36
CA ILE A 166 -3.82 -3.45 -29.55
C ILE A 166 -2.54 -4.30 -29.66
N THR A 167 -2.41 -5.01 -30.78
CA THR A 167 -1.27 -5.87 -31.10
C THR A 167 -0.46 -5.28 -32.25
N GLY A 168 0.83 -5.63 -32.35
CA GLY A 168 1.72 -5.16 -33.42
C GLY A 168 2.90 -4.30 -32.97
N HIS A 169 3.05 -4.04 -31.66
CA HIS A 169 4.23 -3.40 -31.09
C HIS A 169 5.23 -4.49 -30.69
N THR A 170 6.24 -4.69 -31.55
CA THR A 170 7.43 -5.50 -31.26
C THR A 170 8.64 -4.58 -31.12
#